data_AF-A0A7X8VMI1-F1
#
_entry.id   AF-A0A7X8VMI1-F1
#
_cell.length_a   1.000
_cell.length_b   1.000
_cell.length_c   1.000
_cell.angle_alpha   90.00
_cell.angle_beta   90.00
_cell.angle_gamma   90.00
#
_symmetry.space_group_name_H-M   'P 1'
#
loop_
_entity.id
_entity.type
_entity.pdbx_description
1 polymer ?
#
loop_
_entity_poly.entity_id
_entity_poly.type
_entity_poly.pdbx_seq_one_letter_code
_entity_poly.pdbx_strand_id
1 'polypeptide(L)'
;QRPNMTMPNPRNPALWQERESLKIALQYPQLAGSYFDGLATDSFTNPAYRMVRDAITAAGGCERAGEGVDWLPRVSENMADLLGTSLVSELAMEPIEVEAQDVESYTDGVLSRLQETRVGNQIAVLKTQLQRMRPSDDEQAYNSLFSDLVALEQARRELMSRAFRG
;
A
#
# COMPACT_ATOMS: atom_id res chain seq x y z
N GLN A 1 12.25 -1.16 22.37
CA GLN A 1 11.77 -2.53 22.07
C GLN A 1 11.11 -2.50 20.72
N ARG A 2 11.59 -3.28 19.74
CA ARG A 2 10.89 -3.44 18.47
C ARG A 2 9.66 -4.34 18.75
N PRO A 3 8.48 -4.03 18.21
CA PRO A 3 7.31 -4.87 18.43
C PRO A 3 7.61 -6.29 17.94
N ASN A 4 7.25 -7.31 18.73
CA ASN A 4 7.28 -8.68 18.24
C ASN A 4 6.38 -8.77 17.02
N MET A 5 6.91 -9.28 15.92
CA MET A 5 6.15 -9.41 14.68
C MET A 5 5.10 -10.51 14.86
N THR A 6 3.82 -10.12 14.84
CA THR A 6 2.70 -11.06 14.78
C THR A 6 2.38 -11.32 13.32
N MET A 7 2.42 -12.59 12.90
CA MET A 7 2.11 -12.97 11.53
C MET A 7 0.66 -12.57 11.18
N PRO A 8 0.45 -11.89 10.04
CA PRO A 8 -0.88 -11.53 9.58
C PRO A 8 -1.67 -12.80 9.20
N ASN A 9 -2.97 -12.81 9.47
CA ASN A 9 -3.84 -13.87 8.98
C ASN A 9 -4.05 -13.70 7.46
N PRO A 10 -3.61 -14.64 6.60
CA PRO A 10 -3.75 -14.53 5.15
C PRO A 10 -5.20 -14.42 4.68
N ARG A 11 -6.15 -14.94 5.46
CA ARG A 11 -7.58 -14.92 5.14
C ARG A 11 -8.31 -13.68 5.65
N ASN A 12 -7.62 -12.70 6.23
CA ASN A 12 -8.26 -11.47 6.70
C ASN A 12 -8.60 -10.57 5.49
N PRO A 13 -9.89 -10.36 5.17
CA PRO A 13 -10.27 -9.56 4.00
C PRO A 13 -9.82 -8.11 4.10
N ALA A 14 -9.69 -7.56 5.31
CA ALA A 14 -9.24 -6.18 5.52
C ALA A 14 -7.75 -5.97 5.18
N LEU A 15 -6.97 -7.04 5.12
CA LEU A 15 -5.54 -7.00 4.81
C LEU A 15 -5.22 -7.56 3.42
N TRP A 16 -6.26 -7.92 2.65
CA TRP A 16 -6.09 -8.57 1.36
C TRP A 16 -5.35 -7.66 0.38
N GLN A 17 -5.71 -6.38 0.29
CA GLN A 17 -5.04 -5.43 -0.61
C GLN A 17 -3.57 -5.20 -0.22
N GLU A 18 -3.28 -5.12 1.08
CA GLU A 18 -1.90 -5.02 1.57
C GLU A 18 -1.10 -6.26 1.14
N ARG A 19 -1.65 -7.46 1.35
CA ARG A 19 -1.02 -8.72 0.98
C ARG A 19 -0.77 -8.84 -0.53
N GLU A 20 -1.80 -8.63 -1.34
CA GLU A 20 -1.69 -8.71 -2.80
C GLU A 20 -0.71 -7.70 -3.36
N SER A 21 -0.69 -6.47 -2.85
CA SER A 21 0.28 -5.47 -3.28
C SER A 21 1.74 -5.91 -3.00
N LEU A 22 1.99 -6.57 -1.87
CA LEU A 22 3.31 -7.11 -1.54
C LEU A 22 3.67 -8.31 -2.41
N LYS A 23 2.72 -9.20 -2.69
CA LYS A 23 2.92 -10.33 -3.63
C LYS A 23 3.34 -9.80 -5.00
N ILE A 24 2.62 -8.82 -5.53
CA ILE A 24 2.93 -8.15 -6.80
C ILE A 24 4.32 -7.51 -6.75
N ALA A 25 4.63 -6.75 -5.69
CA ALA A 25 5.93 -6.10 -5.54
C ALA A 25 7.11 -7.09 -5.44
N LEU A 26 6.89 -8.29 -4.91
CA LEU A 26 7.92 -9.32 -4.78
C LEU A 26 8.06 -10.17 -6.04
N GLN A 27 6.96 -10.49 -6.71
CA GLN A 27 6.95 -11.40 -7.86
C GLN A 27 7.06 -10.67 -9.21
N TYR A 28 6.46 -9.49 -9.33
CA TYR A 28 6.40 -8.68 -10.55
C TYR A 28 6.80 -7.23 -10.26
N PRO A 29 8.01 -6.97 -9.70
CA PRO A 29 8.38 -5.62 -9.29
C PRO A 29 8.39 -4.62 -10.45
N GLN A 30 8.61 -5.06 -11.70
CA GLN A 30 8.53 -4.20 -12.87
C GLN A 30 7.11 -3.72 -13.19
N LEU A 31 6.08 -4.51 -12.86
CA LEU A 31 4.68 -4.11 -12.99
C LEU A 31 4.24 -3.23 -11.82
N ALA A 32 4.73 -3.53 -10.61
CA ALA A 32 4.50 -2.71 -9.42
C ALA A 32 5.11 -1.30 -9.59
N GLY A 33 6.37 -1.27 -10.02
CA GLY A 33 7.14 -0.10 -10.40
C GLY A 33 7.05 1.09 -9.44
N SER A 34 7.12 2.28 -10.03
CA SER A 34 7.02 3.54 -9.29
C SER A 34 5.65 3.76 -8.64
N TYR A 35 4.60 3.06 -9.09
CA TYR A 35 3.29 3.16 -8.45
C TYR A 35 3.34 2.57 -7.04
N PHE A 36 3.82 1.34 -6.89
CA PHE A 36 4.03 0.75 -5.57
C PHE A 36 5.02 1.56 -4.73
N ASP A 37 6.11 2.04 -5.33
CA ASP A 37 7.12 2.82 -4.62
C ASP A 37 6.56 4.17 -4.10
N GLY A 38 5.62 4.77 -4.83
CA GLY A 38 4.93 6.01 -4.45
C GLY A 38 3.84 5.82 -3.39
N LEU A 39 3.46 4.59 -3.04
CA LEU A 39 2.51 4.34 -1.95
C LEU A 39 3.11 4.77 -0.62
N ALA A 40 2.40 5.63 0.10
CA ALA A 40 2.79 6.06 1.43
C ALA A 40 2.78 4.86 2.40
N THR A 41 3.73 4.82 3.33
CA THR A 41 3.93 3.68 4.26
C THR A 41 2.75 3.44 5.19
N ASP A 42 1.93 4.46 5.45
CA ASP A 42 0.67 4.37 6.20
C ASP A 42 -0.47 3.68 5.42
N SER A 43 -0.25 3.32 4.15
CA SER A 43 -1.13 2.42 3.38
C SER A 43 -1.13 0.99 3.96
N PHE A 44 -0.05 0.60 4.66
CA PHE A 44 0.12 -0.72 5.27
C PHE A 44 -0.21 -0.63 6.75
N THR A 45 -1.44 -0.99 7.13
CA THR A 45 -1.92 -0.91 8.51
C THR A 45 -1.39 -2.07 9.36
N ASN A 46 -1.10 -3.22 8.75
CA ASN A 46 -0.51 -4.33 9.46
C ASN A 46 1.00 -4.12 9.67
N PRO A 47 1.52 -4.23 10.91
CA PRO A 47 2.94 -4.02 11.18
C PRO A 47 3.88 -4.94 10.40
N ALA A 48 3.51 -6.21 10.20
CA ALA A 48 4.35 -7.18 9.48
C ALA A 48 4.42 -6.86 7.98
N TYR A 49 3.30 -6.49 7.36
CA TYR A 49 3.28 -6.04 5.97
C TYR A 49 4.00 -4.71 5.77
N ARG A 50 3.90 -3.79 6.73
CA ARG A 50 4.70 -2.56 6.72
C ARG A 50 6.20 -2.85 6.76
N MET A 51 6.64 -3.81 7.59
CA MET A 51 8.05 -4.22 7.61
C MET A 51 8.53 -4.75 6.26
N VAL A 52 7.70 -5.53 5.55
CA VAL A 52 8.03 -6.00 4.19
C VAL A 52 8.09 -4.83 3.20
N ARG A 53 7.14 -3.88 3.25
CA ARG A 53 7.16 -2.66 2.42
C ARG A 53 8.42 -1.83 2.65
N ASP A 54 8.81 -1.66 3.91
CA ASP A 54 10.02 -0.94 4.30
C ASP A 54 11.27 -1.66 3.80
N ALA A 55 11.32 -2.99 3.89
CA ALA A 55 12.40 -3.80 3.34
C ALA A 55 12.51 -3.69 1.81
N ILE A 56 11.39 -3.67 1.09
CA ILE A 56 11.34 -3.40 -0.35
C ILE A 56 11.92 -2.02 -0.67
N THR A 57 11.57 -1.00 0.13
CA THR A 57 12.14 0.36 -0.01
C THR A 57 13.65 0.35 0.22
N ALA A 58 14.10 -0.29 1.30
CA ALA A 58 15.52 -0.36 1.66
C ALA A 58 16.34 -1.16 0.65
N ALA A 59 15.73 -2.15 0.00
CA ALA A 59 16.32 -2.87 -1.11
C ALA A 59 16.42 -2.04 -2.41
N GLY A 60 15.83 -0.85 -2.47
CA GLY A 60 15.95 0.09 -3.59
C GLY A 60 14.66 0.37 -4.35
N GLY A 61 13.53 -0.21 -3.94
CA GLY A 61 12.22 -0.04 -4.59
C GLY A 61 12.00 -0.94 -5.80
N CYS A 62 10.72 -1.08 -6.18
CA CYS A 62 10.26 -1.88 -7.30
C CYS A 62 10.72 -1.34 -8.66
N GLU A 63 10.74 -0.02 -8.84
CA GLU A 63 11.20 0.64 -10.09
C GLU A 63 12.63 0.25 -10.47
N ARG A 64 13.47 -0.05 -9.47
CA ARG A 64 14.89 -0.44 -9.67
C ARG A 64 15.14 -1.94 -9.57
N ALA A 65 14.11 -2.74 -9.30
CA ALA A 65 14.29 -4.15 -8.97
C ALA A 65 14.78 -5.01 -10.15
N GLY A 66 14.37 -4.69 -11.37
CA GLY A 66 14.74 -5.49 -12.55
C GLY A 66 16.16 -5.27 -13.08
N GLU A 67 17.00 -4.53 -12.34
CA GLU A 67 18.43 -4.42 -12.64
C GLU A 67 19.24 -5.66 -12.17
N GLY A 68 18.66 -6.65 -11.47
CA GLY A 68 19.42 -7.83 -11.03
C GLY A 68 18.62 -9.09 -10.63
N VAL A 69 19.29 -10.25 -10.68
CA VAL A 69 18.76 -11.60 -10.36
C VAL A 69 18.47 -11.79 -8.86
N ASP A 70 18.97 -10.88 -8.01
CA ASP A 70 18.97 -11.01 -6.55
C ASP A 70 17.85 -10.22 -5.85
N TRP A 71 16.71 -9.97 -6.50
CA TRP A 71 15.63 -9.17 -5.92
C TRP A 71 15.16 -9.66 -4.54
N LEU A 72 14.69 -10.92 -4.47
CA LEU A 72 14.18 -11.50 -3.21
C LEU A 72 15.26 -11.63 -2.13
N PRO A 73 16.51 -12.07 -2.44
CA PRO A 73 17.61 -11.99 -1.49
C PRO A 73 17.82 -10.59 -0.90
N ARG A 74 17.89 -9.55 -1.74
CA ARG A 74 18.10 -8.15 -1.30
C ARG A 74 16.97 -7.65 -0.39
N VAL A 75 15.72 -7.97 -0.71
CA VAL A 75 14.59 -7.63 0.19
C VAL A 75 14.72 -8.37 1.52
N SER A 76 15.08 -9.65 1.48
CA SER A 76 15.22 -10.49 2.67
C SER A 76 16.36 -10.02 3.60
N GLU A 77 17.47 -9.52 3.05
CA GLU A 77 18.59 -8.95 3.82
C GLU A 77 18.19 -7.74 4.66
N ASN A 78 17.11 -7.06 4.30
CA ASN A 78 16.57 -5.91 5.03
C ASN A 78 15.55 -6.32 6.11
N MET A 79 15.28 -7.62 6.28
CA MET A 79 14.43 -8.13 7.36
C MET A 79 15.26 -8.40 8.62
N ALA A 80 14.68 -8.06 9.78
CA ALA A 80 15.39 -8.11 11.05
C ALA A 80 15.51 -9.53 11.66
N ASP A 81 14.62 -10.45 11.28
CA ASP A 81 14.53 -11.79 11.86
C ASP A 81 14.04 -12.84 10.86
N LEU A 82 14.14 -14.11 11.29
CA LEU A 82 13.75 -15.28 10.48
C LEU A 82 12.26 -15.28 10.12
N LEU A 83 11.41 -14.75 10.99
CA LEU A 83 9.98 -14.65 10.71
C LEU A 83 9.75 -13.68 9.54
N GLY A 84 10.48 -12.58 9.50
CA GLY A 84 10.40 -11.58 8.45
C GLY A 84 10.83 -12.14 7.10
N THR A 85 11.98 -12.83 7.07
CA THR A 85 12.45 -13.51 5.85
C THR A 85 11.48 -14.61 5.40
N SER A 86 10.83 -15.30 6.34
CA SER A 86 9.81 -16.30 6.03
C SER A 86 8.57 -15.66 5.39
N LEU A 87 8.12 -14.51 5.89
CA LEU A 87 6.99 -13.78 5.33
C LEU A 87 7.29 -13.28 3.90
N VAL A 88 8.49 -12.76 3.66
CA VAL A 88 8.93 -12.38 2.29
C VAL A 88 8.87 -13.59 1.35
N SER A 89 9.41 -14.74 1.79
CA SER A 89 9.40 -15.98 1.00
C SER A 89 7.98 -16.49 0.73
N GLU A 90 7.10 -16.45 1.75
CA GLU A 90 5.70 -16.83 1.64
C GLU A 90 4.97 -15.97 0.60
N LEU A 91 5.08 -14.65 0.69
CA LEU A 91 4.45 -13.71 -0.25
C LEU A 91 5.03 -13.82 -1.66
N ALA A 92 6.32 -14.14 -1.78
CA ALA A 92 6.97 -14.31 -3.08
C ALA A 92 6.57 -15.62 -3.79
N MET A 93 6.14 -16.65 -3.04
CA MET A 93 5.72 -17.95 -3.61
C MET A 93 4.21 -18.11 -3.71
N GLU A 94 3.43 -17.30 -2.99
CA GLU A 94 1.99 -17.37 -3.03
C GLU A 94 1.45 -16.97 -4.41
N PRO A 95 0.67 -17.83 -5.10
CA PRO A 95 0.13 -17.52 -6.42
C PRO A 95 -0.71 -16.23 -6.41
N ILE A 96 -0.55 -15.41 -7.45
CA ILE A 96 -1.52 -14.36 -7.77
C ILE A 96 -2.59 -15.03 -8.64
N GLU A 97 -3.81 -15.11 -8.12
CA GLU A 97 -4.93 -15.86 -8.70
C GLU A 97 -5.56 -15.12 -9.89
N VAL A 98 -4.76 -14.90 -10.94
CA VAL A 98 -5.14 -14.24 -12.18
C VAL A 98 -4.38 -14.86 -13.36
N GLU A 99 -4.96 -14.84 -14.54
CA GLU A 99 -4.27 -15.29 -15.75
C GLU A 99 -3.08 -14.38 -16.07
N ALA A 100 -2.01 -14.96 -16.63
CA ALA A 100 -0.75 -14.24 -16.88
C ALA A 100 -0.92 -12.97 -17.75
N GLN A 101 -1.88 -13.00 -18.69
CA GLN A 101 -2.19 -11.88 -19.58
C GLN A 101 -2.89 -10.70 -18.89
N ASP A 102 -3.47 -10.94 -17.71
CA ASP A 102 -4.28 -9.98 -16.96
C ASP A 102 -3.54 -9.42 -15.72
N VAL A 103 -2.29 -9.86 -15.48
CA VAL A 103 -1.49 -9.44 -14.30
C VAL A 103 -1.25 -7.93 -14.28
N GLU A 104 -1.10 -7.29 -15.44
CA GLU A 104 -0.86 -5.84 -15.53
C GLU A 104 -2.10 -5.04 -15.10
N SER A 105 -3.29 -5.37 -15.63
CA SER A 105 -4.54 -4.72 -15.24
C SER A 105 -4.85 -5.02 -13.77
N TYR A 106 -4.68 -6.26 -13.35
CA TYR A 106 -4.85 -6.68 -11.97
C TYR A 106 -3.95 -5.88 -11.01
N THR A 107 -2.70 -5.63 -11.40
CA THR A 107 -1.76 -4.81 -10.62
C THR A 107 -2.28 -3.39 -10.45
N ASP A 108 -2.72 -2.73 -11.52
CA ASP A 108 -3.31 -1.39 -11.43
C ASP A 108 -4.54 -1.39 -10.52
N GLY A 109 -5.37 -2.43 -10.61
CA GLY A 109 -6.56 -2.63 -9.78
C GLY A 109 -6.25 -2.72 -8.29
N VAL A 110 -5.32 -3.61 -7.91
CA VAL A 110 -4.91 -3.83 -6.53
C VAL A 110 -4.28 -2.58 -5.91
N LEU A 111 -3.31 -1.96 -6.60
CA LEU A 111 -2.62 -0.77 -6.07
C LEU A 111 -3.58 0.42 -5.94
N SER A 112 -4.49 0.61 -6.91
CA SER A 112 -5.51 1.65 -6.84
C SER A 112 -6.48 1.44 -5.69
N ARG A 113 -6.88 0.18 -5.40
CA ARG A 113 -7.75 -0.12 -4.27
C ARG A 113 -7.05 0.12 -2.92
N LEU A 114 -5.76 -0.23 -2.82
CA LEU A 114 -4.98 0.02 -1.61
C LEU A 114 -4.87 1.53 -1.34
N GLN A 115 -4.54 2.32 -2.36
CA GLN A 115 -4.48 3.78 -2.25
C GLN A 115 -5.86 4.39 -1.94
N GLU A 116 -6.94 3.89 -2.55
CA GLU A 116 -8.32 4.33 -2.29
C GLU A 116 -8.70 4.14 -0.82
N THR A 117 -8.35 2.98 -0.24
CA THR A 117 -8.60 2.68 1.17
C THR A 117 -7.91 3.70 2.08
N ARG A 118 -6.64 4.03 1.79
CA ARG A 118 -5.89 5.06 2.52
C ARG A 118 -6.55 6.44 2.40
N VAL A 119 -6.90 6.86 1.18
CA VAL A 119 -7.57 8.15 0.94
C VAL A 119 -8.91 8.21 1.70
N GLY A 120 -9.67 7.11 1.73
CA GLY A 120 -10.89 6.98 2.52
C GLY A 120 -10.67 7.23 4.02
N ASN A 121 -9.58 6.70 4.59
CA ASN A 121 -9.21 6.96 5.98
C ASN A 121 -8.84 8.43 6.22
N GLN A 122 -8.10 9.06 5.32
CA GLN A 122 -7.76 10.49 5.42
C GLN A 122 -9.01 11.37 5.37
N ILE A 123 -9.96 11.06 4.47
CA ILE A 123 -11.27 11.72 4.38
C ILE A 123 -12.04 11.61 5.70
N ALA A 124 -12.07 10.43 6.33
CA ALA A 124 -12.77 10.23 7.60
C ALA A 124 -12.16 11.08 8.73
N VAL A 125 -10.83 11.21 8.78
CA VAL A 125 -10.13 12.08 9.74
C VAL A 125 -10.49 13.55 9.51
N LEU A 126 -10.40 14.05 8.27
CA LEU A 126 -10.73 15.44 7.95
C LEU A 126 -12.19 15.78 8.23
N LYS A 127 -13.12 14.89 7.90
CA LYS A 127 -14.55 15.06 8.23
C LYS A 127 -14.76 15.19 9.74
N THR A 128 -14.09 14.36 10.53
CA THR A 128 -14.17 14.41 12.00
C THR A 128 -13.61 15.72 12.56
N GLN A 129 -12.52 16.24 11.99
CA GLN A 129 -11.94 17.52 12.37
C GLN A 129 -12.88 18.68 12.03
N LEU A 130 -13.38 18.74 10.79
CA LEU A 130 -14.32 19.77 10.33
C LEU A 130 -15.61 19.79 11.16
N GLN A 131 -16.15 18.64 11.55
CA GLN A 131 -17.35 18.55 12.40
C GLN A 131 -17.18 19.17 13.79
N ARG A 132 -15.93 19.23 14.29
CA ARG A 132 -15.61 19.81 15.61
C ARG A 132 -15.26 21.29 15.53
N MET A 133 -14.97 21.81 14.34
CA MET A 133 -14.63 23.21 14.11
C MET A 133 -15.89 24.06 13.95
N ARG A 134 -15.80 25.32 14.41
CA ARG A 134 -16.77 26.35 14.08
C ARG A 134 -16.15 27.27 13.03
N PRO A 135 -16.75 27.44 11.85
CA PRO A 135 -16.21 28.31 10.81
C PRO A 135 -15.97 29.76 11.26
N SER A 136 -16.77 30.23 12.24
CA SER A 136 -16.65 31.58 12.82
C SER A 136 -15.38 31.80 13.63
N ASP A 137 -14.77 30.73 14.15
CA ASP A 137 -13.64 30.83 15.09
C ASP A 137 -12.32 30.95 14.33
N ASP A 138 -12.20 30.27 13.19
CA ASP A 138 -11.06 30.35 12.27
C ASP A 138 -11.49 29.94 10.84
N GLU A 139 -11.95 30.93 10.08
CA GLU A 139 -12.48 30.74 8.73
C GLU A 139 -11.40 30.28 7.74
N GLN A 140 -10.16 30.76 7.90
CA GLN A 140 -9.05 30.40 7.02
C GLN A 140 -8.68 28.92 7.19
N ALA A 141 -8.53 28.46 8.44
CA ALA A 141 -8.22 27.06 8.71
C ALA A 141 -9.36 26.12 8.26
N TYR A 142 -10.62 26.53 8.49
CA TYR A 142 -11.77 25.76 8.03
C TYR A 142 -11.78 25.61 6.50
N ASN A 143 -11.62 26.72 5.76
CA ASN A 143 -11.62 26.71 4.30
C ASN A 143 -10.49 25.87 3.73
N SER A 144 -9.29 25.92 4.32
CA SER A 144 -8.16 25.07 3.92
C SER A 144 -8.49 23.59 4.06
N LEU A 145 -8.97 23.15 5.24
CA LEU A 145 -9.31 21.74 5.47
C LEU A 145 -10.48 21.26 4.59
N PHE A 146 -11.44 22.15 4.31
CA PHE A 146 -12.54 21.85 3.40
C PHE A 146 -12.04 21.66 1.96
N SER A 147 -11.11 22.52 1.49
CA SER A 147 -10.48 22.36 0.18
C SER A 147 -9.69 21.05 0.08
N ASP A 148 -8.92 20.69 1.10
CA ASP A 148 -8.19 19.41 1.16
C ASP A 148 -9.15 18.22 1.10
N LEU A 149 -10.27 18.29 1.84
CA LEU A 149 -11.31 17.26 1.81
C LEU A 149 -11.89 17.08 0.39
N VAL A 150 -12.21 18.18 -0.30
CA VAL A 150 -12.75 18.12 -1.68
C VAL A 150 -11.73 17.51 -2.65
N ALA A 151 -10.46 17.87 -2.53
CA ALA A 151 -9.39 17.31 -3.36
C ALA A 151 -9.24 15.80 -3.13
N LEU A 152 -9.28 15.34 -1.87
CA LEU A 152 -9.22 13.91 -1.56
C LEU A 152 -10.45 13.14 -2.06
N GLU A 153 -11.65 13.70 -1.97
CA GLU A 153 -12.86 13.08 -2.52
C GLU A 153 -12.81 12.97 -4.07
N GLN A 154 -12.19 13.94 -4.74
CA GLN A 154 -11.92 13.85 -6.17
C GLN A 154 -10.93 12.73 -6.49
N ALA A 155 -9.76 12.73 -5.84
CA ALA A 155 -8.73 11.70 -6.01
C ALA A 155 -9.29 10.29 -5.73
N ARG A 156 -10.12 10.14 -4.68
CA ARG A 156 -10.77 8.87 -4.36
C ARG A 156 -11.63 8.33 -5.51
N ARG A 157 -12.43 9.20 -6.15
CA ARG A 157 -13.28 8.80 -7.28
C ARG A 157 -12.46 8.33 -8.48
N GLU A 158 -11.34 8.99 -8.76
CA GLU A 158 -10.42 8.58 -9.83
C GLU A 158 -9.79 7.22 -9.53
N LEU A 159 -9.36 6.98 -8.29
CA LEU A 159 -8.83 5.69 -7.84
C LEU A 159 -9.88 4.58 -7.95
N MET A 160 -11.13 4.84 -7.57
CA MET A 160 -12.22 3.88 -7.75
C MET A 160 -12.45 3.53 -9.23
N SER A 161 -12.35 4.53 -10.12
CA SER A 161 -12.49 4.31 -11.56
C SER A 161 -11.32 3.50 -12.15
N ARG A 162 -10.10 3.69 -11.66
CA ARG A 162 -8.94 2.85 -12.03
C ARG A 162 -9.09 1.43 -11.49
N ALA A 163 -9.43 1.30 -10.21
CA ALA A 163 -9.63 0.01 -9.55
C ALA A 163 -10.77 -0.86 -10.14
N PHE A 164 -11.66 -0.28 -10.95
CA PHE A 164 -12.70 -1.00 -11.68
C PHE A 164 -12.28 -1.40 -13.10
N ARG A 165 -11.29 -0.72 -13.68
CA ARG A 165 -10.77 -0.99 -15.03
C ARG A 165 -9.65 -2.04 -15.01
N GLY A 166 -8.91 -2.11 -13.91
CA GLY A 166 -7.91 -3.14 -13.63
C GLY A 166 -8.56 -4.44 -13.15
#